data_AF-A0A542DWS2-F1
#
_entry.id   AF-A0A542DWS2-F1
#
_cell.length_a   1.000
_cell.length_b   1.000
_cell.length_c   1.000
_cell.angle_alpha   90.00
_cell.angle_beta   90.00
_cell.angle_gamma   90.00
#
_symmetry.space_group_name_H-M   'P 1'
#
loop_
_entity.id
_entity.type
_entity.pdbx_description
1 polymer ?
#
loop_
_entity_poly.entity_id
_entity_poly.type
_entity_poly.pdbx_seq_one_letter_code
_entity_poly.pdbx_strand_id
1 'polypeptide(L)'
;MGIGAWFGFGRRSTEPAEPVATTPSAPTAADLVESVDRVEQQAREGKVPAMVQSRLGRVCRVVRDTVPRLDSLGAGSPMGYDVVATATNYLPDAIGGYLRLPRAWADSRPVDRGRTPLMLLIDQLDLLGATMDDVFDAVCRADAQALVVHGRFLEERFGAGASGGALTLGATPSTPMPPTTDLLGDVADIRPLSPPSGSGR
;
A
#
# COMPACT_ATOMS: atom_id res chain seq x y z
N MET A 1 62.72 -31.63 -17.60
CA MET A 1 62.91 -30.17 -17.53
C MET A 1 61.53 -29.53 -17.47
N GLY A 2 60.98 -28.98 -16.39
CA GLY A 2 61.56 -28.59 -15.10
C GLY A 2 62.04 -27.14 -15.11
N ILE A 3 61.23 -26.21 -14.56
CA ILE A 3 61.54 -25.01 -13.73
C ILE A 3 60.21 -24.27 -13.49
N GLY A 4 59.80 -23.82 -12.31
CA GLY A 4 60.30 -23.92 -10.96
C GLY A 4 59.19 -23.42 -10.01
N ALA A 5 58.91 -24.19 -8.97
CA ALA A 5 58.14 -23.76 -7.81
C ALA A 5 59.05 -22.98 -6.86
N TRP A 6 58.57 -21.88 -6.28
CA TRP A 6 59.15 -21.09 -5.17
C TRP A 6 58.08 -20.02 -4.88
N PHE A 7 57.41 -19.84 -3.74
CA PHE A 7 57.45 -20.25 -2.33
C PHE A 7 55.96 -20.28 -1.88
N GLY A 8 55.42 -21.09 -0.97
CA GLY A 8 56.02 -21.78 0.17
C GLY A 8 56.03 -20.90 1.43
N PHE A 9 54.88 -20.66 2.10
CA PHE A 9 54.63 -20.93 3.54
C PHE A 9 53.31 -20.31 4.05
N GLY A 10 52.57 -21.07 4.86
CA GLY A 10 51.25 -20.69 5.35
C GLY A 10 51.21 -19.69 6.50
N ARG A 11 50.04 -19.05 6.64
CA ARG A 11 49.50 -18.58 7.92
C ARG A 11 47.98 -18.51 7.85
N ARG A 12 47.36 -19.36 8.69
CA ARG A 12 46.11 -19.15 9.43
C ARG A 12 44.86 -18.85 8.59
N SER A 13 43.97 -19.85 8.52
CA SER A 13 42.53 -19.62 8.50
C SER A 13 42.16 -18.82 9.74
N THR A 14 42.26 -17.49 9.66
CA THR A 14 41.42 -16.59 10.44
C THR A 14 40.13 -16.48 9.66
N GLU A 15 39.17 -17.26 10.10
CA GLU A 15 37.74 -17.04 9.93
C GLU A 15 37.47 -15.53 10.01
N PRO A 16 37.16 -14.85 8.88
CA PRO A 16 36.59 -13.53 8.96
C PRO A 16 35.20 -13.73 9.54
N ALA A 17 34.98 -13.14 10.72
CA ALA A 17 33.67 -13.00 11.34
C ALA A 17 32.60 -12.85 10.25
N GLU A 18 31.57 -13.70 10.31
CA GLU A 18 30.39 -13.58 9.46
C GLU A 18 30.02 -12.10 9.39
N PRO A 19 30.09 -11.45 8.21
CA PRO A 19 29.54 -10.12 8.10
C PRO A 19 28.06 -10.32 8.42
N VAL A 20 27.63 -9.79 9.57
CA VAL A 20 26.22 -9.61 9.90
C VAL A 20 25.62 -9.02 8.64
N ALA A 21 24.90 -9.84 7.89
CA ALA A 21 24.32 -9.46 6.61
C ALA A 21 23.32 -8.37 6.95
N THR A 22 23.80 -7.12 6.88
CA THR A 22 22.97 -5.95 7.02
C THR A 22 22.14 -5.99 5.78
N THR A 23 20.98 -6.66 5.85
CA THR A 23 20.04 -6.69 4.75
C THR A 23 19.81 -5.23 4.42
N PRO A 24 20.10 -4.76 3.19
CA PRO A 24 19.83 -3.38 2.86
C PRO A 24 18.36 -3.14 3.19
N SER A 25 18.09 -2.22 4.12
CA SER A 25 16.71 -1.84 4.41
C SER A 25 16.06 -1.40 3.10
N ALA A 26 14.83 -1.85 2.87
CA ALA A 26 14.08 -1.41 1.70
C ALA A 26 14.01 0.14 1.71
N PRO A 27 14.10 0.79 0.53
CA PRO A 27 14.00 2.24 0.43
C PRO A 27 12.71 2.74 1.11
N THR A 28 12.83 3.75 1.96
CA THR A 28 11.69 4.37 2.63
C THR A 28 10.97 5.34 1.71
N ALA A 29 9.73 5.70 2.04
CA ALA A 29 8.98 6.74 1.34
C ALA A 29 9.77 8.06 1.20
N ALA A 30 10.49 8.47 2.25
CA ALA A 30 11.32 9.67 2.22
C ALA A 30 12.48 9.53 1.22
N ASP A 31 13.12 8.36 1.15
CA ASP A 31 14.20 8.09 0.19
C ASP A 31 13.70 8.17 -1.26
N LEU A 32 12.47 7.72 -1.52
CA LEU A 32 11.87 7.79 -2.86
C LEU A 32 11.64 9.25 -3.28
N VAL A 33 11.10 10.08 -2.38
CA VAL A 33 10.88 11.52 -2.63
C VAL A 33 12.21 12.24 -2.84
N GLU A 34 13.21 11.97 -1.99
CA GLU A 34 14.54 12.55 -2.15
C GLU A 34 15.18 12.14 -3.49
N SER A 35 14.99 10.88 -3.91
CA SER A 35 15.52 10.38 -5.18
C SER A 35 14.92 11.14 -6.37
N VAL A 36 13.60 11.30 -6.43
CA VAL A 36 12.97 12.02 -7.56
C VAL A 36 13.33 13.50 -7.57
N ASP A 37 13.51 14.13 -6.41
CA ASP A 37 13.95 15.52 -6.31
C ASP A 37 15.40 15.69 -6.79
N ARG A 38 16.27 14.71 -6.47
CA ARG A 38 17.65 14.67 -6.99
C ARG A 38 17.68 14.53 -8.51
N VAL A 39 16.83 13.69 -9.09
CA VAL A 39 16.75 13.53 -10.55
C VAL A 39 16.26 14.82 -11.22
N GLU A 40 15.24 15.49 -10.68
CA GLU A 40 14.81 16.79 -11.19
C GLU A 40 15.93 17.83 -11.13
N GLN A 41 16.67 17.86 -10.02
CA GLN A 41 17.79 18.78 -9.85
C GLN A 41 18.91 18.51 -10.88
N GLN A 42 19.28 17.25 -11.06
CA GLN A 42 20.27 16.82 -12.05
C GLN A 42 19.84 17.22 -13.47
N ALA A 43 18.56 17.06 -13.80
CA ALA A 43 18.01 17.46 -15.09
C ALA A 43 18.07 19.00 -15.30
N ARG A 44 17.78 19.78 -14.25
CA ARG A 44 17.91 21.26 -14.26
C ARG A 44 19.36 21.70 -14.46
N GLU A 45 20.29 21.13 -13.71
CA GLU A 45 21.73 21.42 -13.82
C GLU A 45 22.30 21.04 -15.18
N GLY A 46 21.90 19.87 -15.70
CA GLY A 46 22.26 19.39 -17.03
C GLY A 46 21.60 20.16 -18.18
N LYS A 47 20.76 21.16 -17.89
CA LYS A 47 20.03 21.98 -18.86
C LYS A 47 19.34 21.11 -19.91
N VAL A 48 18.62 20.08 -19.48
CA VAL A 48 17.86 19.23 -20.41
C VAL A 48 16.76 20.05 -21.09
N PRO A 49 16.33 19.68 -22.31
CA PRO A 49 15.32 20.43 -23.05
C PRO A 49 14.00 20.54 -22.27
N ALA A 50 13.27 21.64 -22.49
CA ALA A 50 12.01 21.92 -21.76
C ALA A 50 10.97 20.79 -21.89
N MET A 51 10.90 20.13 -23.06
CA MET A 51 10.00 18.99 -23.30
C MET A 51 10.33 17.76 -22.44
N VAL A 52 11.61 17.57 -22.10
CA VAL A 52 12.07 16.52 -21.18
C VAL A 52 11.76 16.93 -19.75
N GLN A 53 12.03 18.18 -19.38
CA GLN A 53 11.71 18.70 -18.03
C GLN A 53 10.22 18.56 -17.71
N SER A 54 9.36 18.92 -18.67
CA SER A 54 7.90 18.84 -18.47
C SER A 54 7.43 17.41 -18.22
N ARG A 55 8.00 16.43 -18.93
CA ARG A 55 7.64 15.02 -18.79
C ARG A 55 8.18 14.44 -17.50
N LEU A 56 9.46 14.69 -17.22
CA LEU A 56 10.09 14.30 -15.96
C LEU A 56 9.29 14.84 -14.76
N GLY A 57 8.94 16.12 -14.77
CA GLY A 57 8.14 16.74 -13.71
C GLY A 57 6.76 16.11 -13.53
N ARG A 58 6.11 15.64 -14.61
CA ARG A 58 4.87 14.86 -14.52
C ARG A 58 5.11 13.55 -13.77
N VAL A 59 6.11 12.76 -14.18
CA VAL A 59 6.43 11.48 -13.51
C VAL A 59 6.76 11.71 -12.04
N CYS A 60 7.65 12.65 -11.73
CA CYS A 60 8.05 12.98 -10.37
C CYS A 60 6.86 13.41 -9.51
N ARG A 61 5.91 14.18 -10.06
CA ARG A 61 4.67 14.56 -9.36
C ARG A 61 3.84 13.33 -9.00
N VAL A 62 3.55 12.47 -9.97
CA VAL A 62 2.71 11.28 -9.74
C VAL A 62 3.37 10.33 -8.72
N VAL A 63 4.69 10.17 -8.78
CA VAL A 63 5.45 9.42 -7.78
C VAL A 63 5.26 10.03 -6.38
N ARG A 64 5.45 11.34 -6.22
CA ARG A 64 5.23 12.01 -4.91
C ARG A 64 3.80 11.85 -4.40
N ASP A 65 2.80 11.89 -5.28
CA ASP A 65 1.39 11.73 -4.93
C ASP A 65 1.05 10.28 -4.54
N THR A 66 1.80 9.31 -5.08
CA THR A 66 1.59 7.87 -4.86
C THR A 66 2.34 7.36 -3.62
N VAL A 67 3.55 7.86 -3.36
CA VAL A 67 4.43 7.40 -2.27
C VAL A 67 3.75 7.28 -0.90
N PRO A 68 2.97 8.26 -0.41
CA PRO A 68 2.30 8.17 0.89
C PRO A 68 1.29 7.03 1.00
N ARG A 69 0.84 6.49 -0.13
CA ARG A 69 -0.17 5.45 -0.22
C ARG A 69 0.42 4.08 -0.54
N LEU A 70 1.74 3.96 -0.69
CA LEU A 70 2.39 2.68 -0.97
C LEU A 70 2.17 1.65 0.14
N ASP A 71 2.07 2.11 1.40
CA ASP A 71 1.81 1.24 2.54
C ASP A 71 0.42 0.57 2.44
N SER A 72 -0.57 1.21 1.79
CA SER A 72 -1.91 0.64 1.62
C SER A 72 -1.97 -0.45 0.55
N LEU A 73 -0.99 -0.51 -0.36
CA LEU A 73 -0.88 -1.57 -1.37
C LEU A 73 -0.37 -2.90 -0.78
N GLY A 74 0.17 -2.88 0.44
CA GLY A 74 0.80 -4.02 1.08
C GLY A 74 2.26 -4.22 0.67
N ALA A 75 3.07 -4.65 1.63
CA ALA A 75 4.49 -4.91 1.42
C ALA A 75 4.71 -5.94 0.30
N GLY A 76 5.47 -5.56 -0.73
CA GLY A 76 5.81 -6.43 -1.86
C GLY A 76 4.76 -6.51 -2.97
N SER A 77 3.79 -5.59 -3.02
CA SER A 77 2.90 -5.51 -4.18
C SER A 77 3.68 -5.17 -5.46
N PRO A 78 3.29 -5.73 -6.63
CA PRO A 78 3.92 -5.40 -7.91
C PRO A 78 3.90 -3.89 -8.19
N MET A 79 2.77 -3.23 -7.90
CA MET A 79 2.61 -1.78 -8.06
C MET A 79 3.54 -0.98 -7.15
N GLY A 80 3.75 -1.42 -5.91
CA GLY A 80 4.70 -0.78 -5.01
C GLY A 80 6.14 -0.95 -5.47
N TYR A 81 6.47 -2.13 -6.03
CA TYR A 81 7.77 -2.35 -6.65
C TYR A 81 8.00 -1.42 -7.84
N ASP A 82 7.01 -1.23 -8.71
CA ASP A 82 7.13 -0.36 -9.88
C ASP A 82 7.41 1.10 -9.50
N VAL A 83 6.79 1.60 -8.42
CA VAL A 83 7.05 2.97 -7.92
C VAL A 83 8.46 3.08 -7.33
N VAL A 84 8.86 2.10 -6.51
CA VAL A 84 10.22 2.07 -5.93
C VAL A 84 11.28 2.00 -7.03
N ALA A 85 11.10 1.11 -8.02
CA ALA A 85 12.02 0.94 -9.13
C ALA A 85 12.06 2.18 -10.04
N THR A 86 10.92 2.84 -10.24
CA THR A 86 10.83 4.09 -10.99
C THR A 86 11.64 5.20 -10.35
N ALA A 87 11.47 5.40 -9.04
CA ALA A 87 12.17 6.46 -8.31
C ALA A 87 13.66 6.16 -8.12
N THR A 88 14.05 4.90 -7.92
CA THR A 88 15.43 4.53 -7.53
C THR A 88 16.33 4.10 -8.68
N ASN A 89 15.75 3.58 -9.77
CA ASN A 89 16.52 3.01 -10.89
C ASN A 89 16.15 3.66 -12.22
N TYR A 90 14.88 3.58 -12.64
CA TYR A 90 14.51 3.90 -14.01
C TYR A 90 14.64 5.39 -14.35
N LEU A 91 14.15 6.30 -13.49
CA LEU A 91 14.31 7.74 -13.70
C LEU A 91 15.78 8.19 -13.61
N PRO A 92 16.55 7.82 -12.56
CA PRO A 92 17.98 8.12 -12.51
C PRO A 92 18.76 7.61 -13.71
N ASP A 93 18.52 6.37 -14.15
CA ASP A 93 19.24 5.76 -15.27
C ASP A 93 18.90 6.42 -16.61
N ALA A 94 17.63 6.77 -16.84
CA ALA A 94 17.20 7.43 -18.07
C ALA A 94 17.82 8.83 -18.20
N ILE A 95 17.71 9.65 -17.15
CA ILE A 95 18.26 11.00 -17.12
C ILE A 95 19.79 10.97 -17.12
N GLY A 96 20.41 10.11 -16.31
CA GLY A 96 21.86 9.93 -16.27
C GLY A 96 22.42 9.40 -17.58
N GLY A 97 21.75 8.45 -18.22
CA GLY A 97 22.09 7.95 -19.56
C GLY A 97 22.13 9.05 -20.60
N TYR A 98 21.11 9.91 -20.61
CA TYR A 98 21.05 11.05 -21.53
C TYR A 98 22.13 12.11 -21.26
N LEU A 99 22.35 12.45 -19.98
CA LEU A 99 23.33 13.48 -19.59
C LEU A 99 24.80 13.05 -19.75
N ARG A 100 25.07 11.74 -19.83
CA ARG A 100 26.40 11.22 -20.18
C ARG A 100 26.79 11.48 -21.63
N LEU A 101 25.83 11.80 -22.50
CA LEU A 101 26.07 12.06 -23.92
C LEU A 101 26.33 13.56 -24.17
N PRO A 102 27.27 13.92 -25.06
CA PRO A 102 27.38 15.29 -25.54
C PRO A 102 26.06 15.77 -26.16
N ARG A 103 25.52 16.92 -25.72
CA ARG A 103 24.16 17.36 -26.08
C ARG A 103 23.92 17.47 -27.59
N ALA A 104 24.88 18.01 -28.33
CA ALA A 104 24.79 18.10 -29.78
C ALA A 104 24.68 16.72 -30.46
N TRP A 105 25.29 15.68 -29.88
CA TRP A 105 25.21 14.31 -30.38
C TRP A 105 23.86 13.68 -30.02
N ALA A 106 23.43 13.82 -28.76
CA ALA A 106 22.17 13.27 -28.26
C ALA A 106 20.93 13.79 -28.99
N ASP A 107 20.99 15.03 -29.49
CA ASP A 107 19.86 15.69 -30.13
C ASP A 107 19.77 15.45 -31.64
N SER A 108 20.89 15.07 -32.30
CA SER A 108 20.98 15.02 -33.77
C SER A 108 21.28 13.65 -34.36
N ARG A 109 21.93 12.75 -33.60
CA ARG A 109 22.43 11.48 -34.14
C ARG A 109 21.39 10.38 -33.95
N PRO A 110 20.94 9.71 -35.03
CA PRO A 110 20.08 8.55 -34.91
C PRO A 110 20.85 7.37 -34.33
N VAL A 111 20.22 6.62 -33.43
CA VAL A 111 20.84 5.48 -32.72
C VAL A 111 20.01 4.20 -32.79
N ASP A 112 18.69 4.30 -32.75
CA ASP A 112 17.77 3.14 -32.84
C ASP A 112 16.65 3.45 -33.81
N ARG A 113 16.56 2.69 -34.91
CA ARG A 113 15.50 2.82 -35.91
C ARG A 113 15.27 4.27 -36.39
N GLY A 114 16.35 5.06 -36.49
CA GLY A 114 16.29 6.47 -36.88
C GLY A 114 15.94 7.46 -35.75
N ARG A 115 15.63 6.99 -34.55
CA ARG A 115 15.37 7.85 -33.38
C ARG A 115 16.68 8.31 -32.75
N THR A 116 16.70 9.56 -32.29
CA THR A 116 17.81 10.12 -31.52
C THR A 116 17.70 9.73 -30.05
N PRO A 117 18.80 9.79 -29.27
CA PRO A 117 18.75 9.60 -27.82
C PRO A 117 17.73 10.49 -27.11
N LEU A 118 17.54 11.74 -27.58
CA LEU A 118 16.50 12.63 -27.07
C LEU A 118 15.08 12.04 -27.28
N MET A 119 14.79 11.52 -28.47
CA MET A 119 13.50 10.89 -28.76
C MET A 119 13.27 9.66 -27.90
N LEU A 120 14.30 8.83 -27.72
CA LEU A 120 14.21 7.65 -26.86
C LEU A 120 13.93 8.02 -25.40
N LEU A 121 14.58 9.07 -24.88
CA LEU A 121 14.32 9.55 -23.53
C LEU A 121 12.87 10.06 -23.38
N ILE A 122 12.36 10.78 -24.38
CA ILE A 122 10.98 11.25 -24.39
C ILE A 122 10.01 10.06 -24.34
N ASP A 123 10.20 9.06 -25.20
CA ASP A 123 9.36 7.85 -25.23
C ASP A 123 9.40 7.12 -23.88
N GLN A 124 10.58 7.03 -23.25
CA GLN A 124 10.75 6.43 -21.93
C GLN A 124 9.97 7.20 -20.87
N LEU A 125 10.12 8.53 -20.79
CA LEU A 125 9.41 9.33 -19.79
C LEU A 125 7.89 9.31 -20.00
N ASP A 126 7.41 9.25 -21.24
CA ASP A 126 5.98 9.12 -21.53
C ASP A 126 5.44 7.76 -21.09
N LEU A 127 6.19 6.67 -21.31
CA LEU A 127 5.85 5.33 -20.81
C LEU A 127 5.83 5.30 -19.27
N LEU A 128 6.88 5.81 -18.62
CA LEU A 128 6.94 5.86 -17.15
C LEU A 128 5.78 6.67 -16.58
N GLY A 129 5.45 7.82 -17.20
CA GLY A 129 4.33 8.65 -16.78
C GLY A 129 2.99 7.92 -16.85
N ALA A 130 2.70 7.24 -17.97
CA ALA A 130 1.48 6.47 -18.12
C ALA A 130 1.38 5.34 -17.09
N THR A 131 2.47 4.59 -16.88
CA THR A 131 2.50 3.51 -15.87
C THR A 131 2.27 4.05 -14.46
N MET A 132 2.87 5.18 -14.10
CA MET A 132 2.67 5.78 -12.77
C MET A 132 1.24 6.29 -12.58
N ASP A 133 0.60 6.83 -13.63
CA ASP A 133 -0.82 7.21 -13.59
C ASP A 133 -1.71 5.98 -13.34
N ASP A 134 -1.45 4.85 -14.02
CA ASP A 134 -2.19 3.61 -13.82
C ASP A 134 -2.05 3.08 -12.38
N VAL A 135 -0.84 3.16 -11.82
CA VAL A 135 -0.58 2.79 -10.42
C VAL A 135 -1.35 3.71 -9.47
N PHE A 136 -1.28 5.03 -9.69
CA PHE A 136 -1.97 6.01 -8.87
C PHE A 136 -3.49 5.79 -8.89
N ASP A 137 -4.06 5.54 -10.06
CA ASP A 137 -5.49 5.24 -10.23
C ASP A 137 -5.90 3.95 -9.51
N ALA A 138 -5.06 2.91 -9.57
CA ALA A 138 -5.32 1.65 -8.88
C ALA A 138 -5.30 1.81 -7.35
N VAL A 139 -4.34 2.56 -6.82
CA VAL A 139 -4.27 2.91 -5.40
C VAL A 139 -5.52 3.70 -4.98
N CYS A 140 -5.86 4.75 -5.71
CA CYS A 140 -7.03 5.58 -5.40
C CYS A 140 -8.33 4.76 -5.43
N ARG A 141 -8.43 3.78 -6.34
CA ARG A 141 -9.55 2.85 -6.42
C ARG A 141 -9.62 1.91 -5.21
N ALA A 142 -8.48 1.39 -4.74
CA ALA A 142 -8.43 0.54 -3.56
C ALA A 142 -8.88 1.32 -2.30
N ASP A 143 -8.39 2.54 -2.13
CA ASP A 143 -8.79 3.42 -1.03
C ASP A 143 -10.31 3.71 -1.06
N ALA A 144 -10.86 4.02 -2.23
CA ALA A 144 -12.29 4.25 -2.40
C ALA A 144 -13.13 3.00 -2.05
N GLN A 145 -12.68 1.81 -2.43
CA GLN A 145 -13.35 0.56 -2.07
C GLN A 145 -13.33 0.32 -0.55
N ALA A 146 -12.20 0.60 0.11
CA ALA A 146 -12.09 0.49 1.56
C ALA A 146 -13.11 1.41 2.27
N LEU A 147 -13.31 2.63 1.78
CA LEU A 147 -14.33 3.56 2.31
C LEU A 147 -15.75 3.02 2.15
N VAL A 148 -16.08 2.42 1.00
CA VAL A 148 -17.40 1.81 0.76
C VAL A 148 -17.66 0.64 1.71
N VAL A 149 -16.67 -0.23 1.90
CA VAL A 149 -16.76 -1.37 2.82
C VAL A 149 -16.97 -0.87 4.25
N HIS A 150 -16.21 0.15 4.67
CA HIS A 150 -16.36 0.75 5.99
C HIS A 150 -17.75 1.37 6.19
N GLY A 151 -18.31 2.04 5.17
CA GLY A 151 -19.67 2.60 5.22
C GLY A 151 -20.74 1.53 5.45
N ARG A 152 -20.68 0.42 4.71
CA ARG A 152 -21.60 -0.72 4.90
C ARG A 152 -21.51 -1.32 6.29
N PHE A 153 -20.29 -1.46 6.81
CA PHE A 153 -20.10 -1.93 8.19
C PHE A 153 -20.75 -1.01 9.21
N LEU A 154 -20.67 0.32 9.03
CA LEU A 154 -21.34 1.28 9.91
C LEU A 154 -22.87 1.20 9.81
N GLU A 155 -23.41 1.04 8.60
CA GLU A 155 -24.85 0.83 8.37
C GLU A 155 -25.35 -0.45 9.04
N GLU A 156 -24.61 -1.56 8.95
CA GLU A 156 -24.96 -2.81 9.62
C GLU A 156 -24.88 -2.67 11.15
N ARG A 157 -23.85 -1.98 11.66
CA ARG A 157 -23.62 -1.85 13.10
C ARG A 157 -24.60 -0.91 13.78
N PHE A 158 -25.01 0.17 13.11
CA PHE A 158 -25.79 1.27 13.70
C PHE A 158 -27.14 1.52 13.00
N GLY A 159 -27.29 1.16 11.73
CA GLY A 159 -28.52 1.36 10.95
C GLY A 159 -29.70 0.51 11.44
N ALA A 160 -29.44 -0.68 11.99
CA ALA A 160 -30.47 -1.50 12.64
C ALA A 160 -30.97 -0.90 13.98
N GLY A 161 -30.22 0.03 14.59
CA GLY A 161 -30.59 0.69 15.85
C GLY A 161 -31.53 1.88 15.69
N ALA A 162 -31.60 2.49 14.50
CA ALA A 162 -32.46 3.66 14.25
C ALA A 162 -33.93 3.30 13.93
N SER A 163 -34.22 2.03 13.62
CA SER A 163 -35.59 1.54 13.36
C SER A 163 -36.15 0.66 14.50
N GLY A 164 -35.44 0.55 15.63
CA GLY A 164 -35.91 -0.15 16.85
C GLY A 164 -36.91 0.64 17.70
N GLY A 165 -37.54 1.67 17.14
CA GLY A 165 -38.59 2.47 17.76
C GLY A 165 -39.98 1.85 17.61
N ALA A 166 -40.15 0.59 17.99
CA ALA A 166 -41.46 0.02 18.30
C ALA A 166 -41.37 -0.60 19.70
N LEU A 167 -41.04 0.23 20.69
CA LEU A 167 -41.44 -0.03 22.06
C LEU A 167 -42.97 -0.03 22.06
N THR A 168 -43.54 -1.21 21.94
CA THR A 168 -44.93 -1.46 22.30
C THR A 168 -45.02 -1.17 23.79
N LEU A 169 -45.28 0.08 24.16
CA LEU A 169 -45.85 0.41 25.46
C LEU A 169 -47.15 -0.36 25.49
N GLY A 170 -47.12 -1.51 26.17
CA GLY A 170 -48.27 -2.39 26.31
C GLY A 170 -49.49 -1.53 26.61
N ALA A 171 -50.50 -1.68 25.77
CA ALA A 171 -51.84 -1.19 26.06
C ALA A 171 -52.13 -1.50 27.52
N THR A 172 -52.28 -0.46 28.34
CA THR A 172 -52.73 -0.62 29.71
C THR A 172 -54.14 -1.21 29.63
N PRO A 173 -54.39 -2.42 30.15
CA PRO A 173 -55.76 -2.89 30.27
C PRO A 173 -56.47 -1.92 31.23
N SER A 174 -57.46 -1.23 30.67
CA SER A 174 -58.42 -0.45 31.44
C SER A 174 -59.15 -1.38 32.41
N THR A 175 -59.26 -0.94 33.66
CA THR A 175 -59.76 -1.63 34.86
C THR A 175 -61.18 -2.20 34.66
N PRO A 176 -61.60 -3.21 35.46
CA PRO A 176 -62.47 -2.85 36.58
C PRO A 176 -62.16 -3.60 37.88
N MET A 177 -62.39 -2.85 38.96
CA MET A 177 -62.26 -3.22 40.37
C MET A 177 -63.32 -4.27 40.77
N PRO A 178 -62.96 -5.36 41.48
CA PRO A 178 -63.94 -6.19 42.17
C PRO A 178 -64.34 -5.55 43.52
N PRO A 179 -65.60 -5.70 43.98
CA PRO A 179 -66.00 -5.24 45.30
C PRO A 179 -65.35 -6.11 46.38
N THR A 180 -64.87 -5.45 47.43
CA THR A 180 -64.41 -6.04 48.68
C THR A 180 -65.54 -6.89 49.28
N THR A 181 -65.30 -8.17 49.54
CA THR A 181 -66.14 -8.96 50.44
C THR A 181 -65.26 -9.89 51.27
N ASP A 182 -65.59 -9.86 52.54
CA ASP A 182 -64.87 -10.32 53.72
C ASP A 182 -64.84 -11.86 53.88
N LEU A 183 -63.81 -12.30 54.59
CA LEU A 183 -63.78 -13.40 55.57
C LEU A 183 -64.00 -14.86 55.15
N LEU A 184 -63.02 -15.65 55.62
CA LEU A 184 -63.13 -17.01 56.17
C LEU A 184 -63.27 -18.16 55.17
N GLY A 185 -62.22 -18.98 55.07
CA GLY A 185 -62.40 -20.38 54.71
C GLY A 185 -61.28 -20.99 53.90
N ASP A 186 -60.38 -21.64 54.64
CA ASP A 186 -60.02 -23.03 54.41
C ASP A 186 -58.63 -23.33 53.82
N VAL A 187 -58.00 -24.20 54.59
CA VAL A 187 -56.64 -24.72 54.51
C VAL A 187 -56.75 -26.09 53.90
N ALA A 188 -56.14 -26.34 52.74
CA ALA A 188 -55.51 -27.62 52.41
C ALA A 188 -55.00 -27.62 50.96
N ASP A 189 -53.69 -27.76 50.81
CA ASP A 189 -53.05 -28.96 50.25
C ASP A 189 -51.81 -28.55 49.44
N ILE A 190 -50.66 -28.60 50.10
CA ILE A 190 -49.34 -28.51 49.47
C ILE A 190 -48.83 -29.94 49.37
N ARG A 191 -48.57 -30.43 48.16
CA ARG A 191 -47.66 -31.56 47.94
C ARG A 191 -46.77 -31.37 46.70
N PRO A 192 -45.47 -31.76 46.75
CA PRO A 192 -44.46 -31.31 45.80
C PRO A 192 -43.89 -32.40 44.86
N LEU A 193 -43.13 -31.92 43.87
CA LEU A 193 -42.01 -32.54 43.12
C LEU A 193 -42.27 -33.68 42.11
N SER A 194 -41.86 -33.49 40.84
CA SER A 194 -40.63 -34.10 40.27
C SER A 194 -40.44 -33.81 38.76
N PRO A 195 -39.19 -33.70 38.25
CA PRO A 195 -38.84 -33.53 36.84
C PRO A 195 -38.58 -34.88 36.13
N PRO A 196 -38.64 -34.95 34.79
CA PRO A 196 -38.01 -36.06 34.06
C PRO A 196 -36.56 -35.74 33.68
N SER A 197 -35.61 -36.43 34.30
CA SER A 197 -34.28 -36.70 33.74
C SER A 197 -34.36 -37.87 32.77
N GLY A 198 -33.89 -37.68 31.54
CA GLY A 198 -33.61 -38.73 30.57
C GLY A 198 -32.17 -38.61 30.09
N SER A 199 -31.30 -39.47 30.63
CA SER A 199 -29.88 -39.63 30.29
C SER A 199 -29.70 -40.57 29.09
N GLY A 200 -28.64 -40.37 28.32
CA GLY A 200 -28.23 -41.29 27.26
C GLY A 200 -26.93 -40.92 26.55
N ARG A 201 -25.80 -40.93 27.28
CA ARG A 201 -24.54 -41.62 26.95
C ARG A 201 -23.41 -41.24 27.91
#